data_AF-A0A830DD07-F1
#
_entry.id   AF-A0A830DD07-F1
#
_cell.length_a   1.000
_cell.length_b   1.000
_cell.length_c   1.000
_cell.angle_alpha   90.00
_cell.angle_beta   90.00
_cell.angle_gamma   90.00
#
_symmetry.space_group_name_H-M   'P 1'
#
loop_
_entity.id
_entity.type
_entity.pdbx_description
1 polymer ?
#
loop_
_entity_poly.entity_id
_entity_poly.type
_entity_poly.pdbx_seq_one_letter_code
_entity_poly.pdbx_strand_id
1 'polypeptide(L)' 'ERLSRSLTVCQDKYEAAKLQQNSNNPTMKDLESCVELSVQDSINMMPHLAGKLKAYMSIKD' A
#
# COMPACT_ATOMS: atom_id res chain seq x y z
N GLU A 1 -5.02 11.89 -2.97
CA GLU A 1 -5.02 12.28 -1.54
C GLU A 1 -4.96 11.07 -0.61
N ARG A 2 -5.92 10.13 -0.65
CA ARG A 2 -5.97 8.99 0.28
C ARG A 2 -4.76 8.04 0.20
N LEU A 3 -4.33 7.68 -1.02
CA LEU A 3 -3.13 6.84 -1.25
C LEU A 3 -1.84 7.55 -0.82
N SER A 4 -1.69 8.82 -1.19
CA SER A 4 -0.54 9.64 -0.79
C SER A 4 -0.41 9.70 0.73
N ARG A 5 -1.53 9.88 1.43
CA ARG A 5 -1.58 9.86 2.89
C ARG A 5 -1.26 8.48 3.48
N SER A 6 -1.74 7.39 2.90
CA SER A 6 -1.37 6.02 3.34
C SER A 6 0.12 5.75 3.17
N LEU A 7 0.73 6.18 2.06
CA LEU A 7 2.16 6.01 1.80
C LEU A 7 3.01 6.77 2.81
N THR A 8 2.68 8.04 3.09
CA THR A 8 3.39 8.84 4.10
C THR A 8 3.30 8.20 5.49
N VAL A 9 2.13 7.66 5.87
CA VAL A 9 1.95 6.99 7.17
C VAL A 9 2.78 5.72 7.26
N CYS A 10 2.82 4.88 6.22
CA CYS A 10 3.67 3.69 6.23
C CYS A 10 5.16 4.03 6.28
N GLN A 11 5.57 5.11 5.60
CA GLN A 11 6.95 5.59 5.63
C GLN A 11 7.36 6.11 7.03
N ASP A 12 6.51 6.91 7.68
CA ASP A 12 6.71 7.37 9.05
C ASP A 12 6.79 6.20 10.05
N LYS A 13 5.90 5.20 9.89
CA LYS A 13 5.89 4.01 10.73
C LYS A 13 7.17 3.19 10.57
N TYR A 14 7.69 3.07 9.35
CA TYR A 14 8.95 2.38 9.06
C TYR A 14 10.17 3.09 9.66
N GLU A 15 10.27 4.41 9.51
CA GLU A 15 11.37 5.19 10.09
C GLU A 15 11.33 5.17 11.64
N ALA A 16 10.14 5.26 12.23
CA ALA A 16 9.97 5.10 13.68
C ALA A 16 10.33 3.67 14.15
N ALA A 17 10.00 2.67 13.35
CA ALA A 17 10.31 1.27 13.61
C ALA A 17 11.81 0.97 13.60
N LYS A 18 12.53 1.58 12.65
CA LYS A 18 14.00 1.48 12.51
C LYS A 18 14.73 2.01 13.74
N LEU A 19 14.22 3.07 14.37
CA LEU A 19 14.79 3.62 15.61
C LEU A 19 14.57 2.70 16.83
N GLN A 20 13.58 1.79 16.78
CA GLN A 20 13.24 0.86 17.87
C GLN A 20 13.87 -0.54 17.73
N GLN A 21 14.74 -0.75 16.72
CA GLN A 21 15.33 -2.05 16.38
C GLN A 21 16.21 -2.68 17.50
N ASN A 22 16.34 -2.02 18.66
CA ASN A 22 17.06 -2.56 19.82
C ASN A 22 16.17 -3.38 20.79
N SER A 23 14.88 -3.60 20.52
CA SER A 23 14.03 -4.41 21.41
C SER A 23 12.92 -5.20 20.69
N ASN A 24 13.17 -6.49 20.46
CA ASN A 24 12.18 -7.58 20.47
C ASN A 24 10.87 -7.47 19.66
N ASN A 25 10.94 -7.34 18.33
CA ASN A 25 10.08 -8.08 17.36
C ASN A 25 8.52 -7.92 17.29
N PRO A 26 7.83 -6.83 17.71
CA PRO A 26 6.48 -6.51 17.22
C PRO A 26 6.54 -5.76 15.88
N THR A 27 7.64 -5.05 15.64
CA THR A 27 7.76 -4.04 14.58
C THR A 27 7.88 -4.61 13.17
N MET A 28 8.42 -5.83 13.05
CA MET A 28 8.52 -6.55 11.78
C MET A 28 7.14 -7.00 11.29
N LYS A 29 6.25 -7.39 12.21
CA LYS A 29 4.87 -7.78 11.89
C LYS A 29 4.02 -6.60 11.44
N ASP A 30 4.21 -5.42 12.06
CA ASP A 30 3.54 -4.20 11.62
C ASP A 30 3.97 -3.80 10.21
N LEU A 31 5.26 -3.97 9.88
CA LEU A 31 5.78 -3.73 8.54
C LEU A 31 5.20 -4.72 7.52
N GLU A 32 5.21 -6.01 7.83
CA GLU A 32 4.58 -7.05 6.99
C GLU A 32 3.10 -6.75 6.76
N SER A 33 2.37 -6.33 7.79
CA SER A 33 0.97 -5.94 7.68
C SER A 33 0.75 -4.71 6.78
N CYS A 34 1.60 -3.68 6.89
CA CYS A 34 1.54 -2.53 5.97
C CYS A 34 1.80 -2.94 4.51
N VAL A 35 2.77 -3.84 4.27
CA VAL A 35 3.07 -4.34 2.93
C VAL A 35 1.87 -5.12 2.37
N GLU A 36 1.31 -6.04 3.15
CA GLU A 36 0.12 -6.82 2.78
C GLU A 36 -1.05 -5.91 2.41
N LEU A 37 -1.34 -4.90 3.25
CA LEU A 37 -2.40 -3.93 3.00
C LEU A 37 -2.16 -3.13 1.71
N SER A 38 -0.92 -2.73 1.44
CA SER A 38 -0.56 -1.96 0.24
C SER A 38 -0.69 -2.79 -1.04
N VAL A 39 -0.28 -4.07 -0.97
CA VAL A 39 -0.42 -5.02 -2.08
C VAL A 39 -1.91 -5.28 -2.36
N GLN A 40 -2.70 -5.55 -1.32
CA GLN A 40 -4.12 -5.82 -1.47
C GLN A 40 -4.89 -4.62 -2.03
N ASP A 41 -4.59 -3.40 -1.57
CA ASP A 41 -5.19 -2.17 -2.12
C ASP A 41 -4.86 -2.00 -3.61
N SER A 42 -3.61 -2.30 -3.99
CA SER A 42 -3.17 -2.25 -5.40
C SER A 42 -3.90 -3.28 -6.27
N ILE A 43 -4.05 -4.52 -5.78
CA ILE A 43 -4.81 -5.59 -6.46
C ILE A 43 -6.27 -5.16 -6.65
N ASN A 44 -6.88 -4.58 -5.61
CA ASN A 44 -8.27 -4.12 -5.66
C ASN A 44 -8.44 -2.94 -6.64
N MET A 45 -7.42 -2.08 -6.79
CA MET A 45 -7.47 -0.93 -7.69
C MET A 45 -7.26 -1.28 -9.17
N MET A 46 -6.46 -2.31 -9.46
CA MET A 46 -6.14 -2.74 -10.84
C MET A 46 -7.36 -2.95 -11.74
N PRO A 47 -8.42 -3.70 -11.38
CA PRO A 47 -9.57 -3.90 -12.26
C PRO A 47 -10.29 -2.58 -12.57
N HIS A 48 -10.34 -1.64 -11.63
CA HIS A 48 -10.93 -0.33 -11.85
C HIS A 48 -10.11 0.53 -12.82
N LEU A 49 -8.78 0.47 -12.71
CA LEU A 49 -7.88 1.14 -13.66
C LEU A 49 -7.95 0.52 -15.04
N ALA A 50 -7.98 -0.80 -15.13
CA ALA A 50 -8.14 -1.54 -16.38
C ALA A 50 -9.47 -1.19 -17.06
N GLY A 51 -10.58 -1.16 -16.30
CA GLY A 51 -11.89 -0.75 -16.83
C GLY A 51 -11.89 0.68 -17.36
N LYS A 52 -11.29 1.63 -16.62
CA LYS A 52 -11.12 3.00 -17.11
C LYS A 52 -10.29 3.06 -18.40
N LEU A 53 -9.18 2.32 -18.46
CA LEU A 53 -8.33 2.29 -19.65
C LEU A 53 -9.05 1.69 -20.86
N LYS A 54 -9.77 0.58 -20.68
CA LYS A 54 -10.63 -0.01 -21.72
C LYS A 54 -11.64 1.02 -22.25
N ALA A 55 -12.31 1.75 -21.34
CA ALA A 55 -13.27 2.79 -21.71
C ALA A 55 -12.63 3.93 -22.51
N TYR A 56 -11.45 4.43 -22.09
CA TYR A 56 -10.71 5.44 -22.86
C TYR A 56 -10.32 4.95 -24.26
N MET A 57 -10.05 3.65 -24.41
CA MET A 57 -9.69 3.03 -25.68
C MET A 57 -10.90 2.51 -26.48
N SER A 58 -12.14 2.71 -25.98
CA SER A 58 -13.37 2.15 -26.55
C SER A 58 -13.32 0.62 -26.74
N ILE A 59 -12.55 -0.09 -25.91
CA ILE A 59 -12.47 -1.54 -25.89
C ILE A 59 -13.69 -2.06 -25.12
N LYS A 60 -14.51 -2.90 -25.76
CA LYS A 60 -15.63 -3.58 -25.07
C LYS A 60 -15.11 -4.58 -24.05
N ASP A 61 -15.85 -4.71 -22.95
CA ASP A 61 -15.44 -5.54 -21.81
C ASP A 61 -15.25 -7.02 -22.15
#